data_AF-A0A6C0ASJ9-F1
#
_entry.id   AF-A0A6C0ASJ9-F1
#
_cell.length_a   1.000
_cell.length_b   1.000
_cell.length_c   1.000
_cell.angle_alpha   90.00
_cell.angle_beta   90.00
_cell.angle_gamma   90.00
#
_symmetry.space_group_name_H-M   'P 1'
#
loop_
_entity.id
_entity.type
_entity.pdbx_description
1 polymer ?
#
loop_
_entity_poly.entity_id
_entity_poly.type
_entity_poly.pdbx_seq_one_letter_code
_entity_poly.pdbx_strand_id
1 'polypeptide(L)'
;MIATQMNPTTIANMSLYIPHVFSNFTEDYIAAVFEELEIGCVDHVDLVSKLDHSGKPYNSAYIHFQYWYSGPIAENFQARVQDPSKEARIVHDDPWYWIILENTATKYEPGARKVCLDLSEPEQEPRVQFIEIAPGLSKVMFSQEMEEEIDTLINPISNRPMDLSYELEGYVDEEIGILKAENMDLQAENVSLRDEIEHLNEQNIGLREKLDKNDNLEQEFYNLKYELFQKNLALDEAQCEHGRTAQELEDTQHDLAIRDLEEARMNTFCHSILNADTLEEVKNKICQELFQLSYEAYNQKRNNS
;
A
#
# COMPACT_ATOMS: atom_id res chain seq x y z
N MET A 1 39.66 17.53 -8.58
CA MET A 1 38.48 17.46 -7.69
C MET A 1 37.38 18.27 -8.35
N ILE A 2 36.45 17.60 -9.03
CA ILE A 2 35.33 18.27 -9.69
C ILE A 2 34.26 18.44 -8.61
N ALA A 3 34.04 19.67 -8.16
CA ALA A 3 32.93 19.99 -7.29
C ALA A 3 31.65 19.94 -8.13
N THR A 4 30.89 18.86 -7.97
CA THR A 4 29.53 18.76 -8.50
C THR A 4 28.71 19.85 -7.82
N GLN A 5 28.32 20.87 -8.57
CA GLN A 5 27.36 21.87 -8.13
C GLN A 5 26.04 21.15 -7.84
N MET A 6 25.69 21.02 -6.56
CA MET A 6 24.32 20.72 -6.15
C MET A 6 23.51 22.00 -6.36
N ASN A 7 22.70 22.02 -7.40
CA ASN A 7 21.66 23.03 -7.53
C ASN A 7 20.73 22.89 -6.30
N PRO A 8 20.33 23.98 -5.63
CA PRO A 8 19.31 23.90 -4.60
C PRO A 8 18.02 23.42 -5.26
N THR A 9 17.66 22.16 -5.01
CA THR A 9 16.45 21.53 -5.53
C THR A 9 15.27 22.24 -4.85
N THR A 10 14.64 23.15 -5.58
CA THR A 10 13.44 23.82 -5.10
C THR A 10 12.35 22.78 -4.97
N ILE A 11 11.78 22.64 -3.76
CA ILE A 11 10.71 21.69 -3.48
C ILE A 11 9.52 22.01 -4.40
N ALA A 12 9.18 21.08 -5.27
CA ALA A 12 8.10 21.22 -6.22
C ALA A 12 6.77 20.88 -5.53
N ASN A 13 5.72 21.64 -5.80
CA ASN A 13 4.38 21.25 -5.36
C ASN A 13 3.85 20.17 -6.31
N MET A 14 4.02 18.89 -5.93
CA MET A 14 3.63 17.73 -6.72
C MET A 14 2.75 16.76 -5.93
N SER A 15 2.01 15.92 -6.64
CA SER A 15 1.22 14.81 -6.08
C SER A 15 1.91 13.49 -6.39
N LEU A 16 1.67 12.47 -5.57
CA LEU A 16 2.31 11.16 -5.71
C LEU A 16 1.30 10.08 -6.07
N TYR A 17 1.80 9.00 -6.65
CA TYR A 17 1.02 7.83 -7.03
C TYR A 17 1.68 6.57 -6.50
N ILE A 18 0.90 5.74 -5.81
CA ILE A 18 1.29 4.40 -5.37
C ILE A 18 0.47 3.39 -6.16
N PRO A 19 1.10 2.60 -7.05
CA PRO A 19 0.37 1.67 -7.91
C PRO A 19 -0.37 0.58 -7.15
N HIS A 20 0.24 0.05 -6.10
CA HIS A 20 -0.24 -1.10 -5.38
C HIS A 20 -0.13 -0.91 -3.87
N VAL A 21 -1.28 -0.86 -3.23
CA VAL A 21 -1.48 -0.74 -1.79
C VAL A 21 -2.44 -1.85 -1.38
N PHE A 22 -2.17 -2.52 -0.25
CA PHE A 22 -3.10 -3.53 0.24
C PHE A 22 -4.46 -2.91 0.58
N SER A 23 -5.54 -3.65 0.32
CA SER A 23 -6.92 -3.14 0.47
C SER A 23 -7.33 -2.85 1.92
N ASN A 24 -6.58 -3.35 2.90
CA ASN A 24 -6.77 -3.06 4.32
C ASN A 24 -6.18 -1.73 4.79
N PHE A 25 -5.32 -1.08 3.99
CA PHE A 25 -4.74 0.20 4.37
C PHE A 25 -5.70 1.36 4.11
N THR A 26 -5.84 2.21 5.11
CA THR A 26 -6.69 3.40 5.09
C THR A 26 -5.92 4.63 4.61
N GLU A 27 -6.66 5.64 4.16
CA GLU A 27 -6.13 6.97 3.86
C GLU A 27 -5.31 7.52 5.04
N ASP A 28 -5.85 7.47 6.27
CA ASP A 28 -5.17 7.94 7.48
C ASP A 28 -3.82 7.25 7.71
N TYR A 29 -3.75 5.93 7.50
CA TYR A 29 -2.51 5.19 7.66
C TYR A 29 -1.46 5.63 6.64
N ILE A 30 -1.86 5.76 5.38
CA ILE A 30 -0.94 6.20 4.31
C ILE A 30 -0.46 7.62 4.61
N ALA A 31 -1.35 8.54 4.97
CA ALA A 31 -1.00 9.90 5.34
C ALA A 31 0.02 9.94 6.49
N ALA A 32 -0.23 9.17 7.56
CA ALA A 32 0.67 9.09 8.71
C ALA A 32 2.09 8.65 8.32
N VAL A 33 2.24 7.66 7.42
CA VAL A 33 3.56 7.20 6.95
C VAL A 33 4.36 8.34 6.30
N PHE A 34 3.73 9.19 5.50
CA PHE A 34 4.44 10.31 4.84
C PHE A 34 4.82 11.42 5.84
N GLU A 35 4.00 11.65 6.85
CA GLU A 35 4.27 12.62 7.91
C GLU A 35 5.37 12.14 8.87
N GLU A 36 5.33 10.87 9.28
CA GLU A 36 6.34 10.23 10.15
C GLU A 36 7.73 10.19 9.51
N LEU A 37 7.79 10.05 8.19
CA LEU A 37 9.05 10.06 7.43
C LEU A 37 9.54 11.48 7.09
N GLU A 38 8.91 12.52 7.64
CA GLU A 38 9.25 13.92 7.41
C GLU A 38 9.24 14.33 5.93
N ILE A 39 8.33 13.76 5.13
CA ILE A 39 8.23 14.05 3.69
C ILE A 39 7.32 15.26 3.44
N GLY A 40 6.16 15.30 4.09
CA GLY A 40 5.20 16.39 3.93
C GLY A 40 3.89 16.14 4.67
N CYS A 41 3.07 17.18 4.79
CA CYS A 41 1.72 17.08 5.34
C CYS A 41 0.73 16.75 4.22
N VAL A 42 0.03 15.63 4.39
CA VAL A 42 -0.91 15.12 3.39
C VAL A 42 -2.27 15.79 3.58
N ASP A 43 -2.86 16.31 2.51
CA ASP A 43 -4.20 16.90 2.51
C ASP A 43 -5.28 15.80 2.44
N HIS A 44 -5.15 14.89 1.47
CA HIS A 44 -6.01 13.72 1.31
C HIS A 44 -5.35 12.66 0.41
N VAL A 45 -5.88 11.43 0.47
CA VAL A 45 -5.46 10.29 -0.34
C VAL A 45 -6.65 9.68 -1.08
N ASP A 46 -6.64 9.73 -2.41
CA ASP A 46 -7.63 9.03 -3.23
C ASP A 46 -7.26 7.55 -3.38
N LEU A 47 -8.05 6.67 -2.77
CA LEU A 47 -7.93 5.22 -2.92
C LEU A 47 -8.87 4.69 -4.00
N VAL A 48 -8.28 4.09 -5.04
CA VAL A 48 -9.00 3.46 -6.14
C VAL A 48 -8.88 1.94 -6.03
N SER A 49 -9.98 1.28 -5.70
CA SER A 49 -10.03 -0.19 -5.60
C SER A 49 -9.94 -0.85 -6.99
N LYS A 50 -9.10 -1.88 -7.07
CA LYS A 50 -8.80 -2.67 -8.28
C LYS A 50 -8.74 -4.15 -7.91
N LEU A 51 -8.84 -5.00 -8.93
CA LEU A 51 -8.64 -6.44 -8.81
C LEU A 51 -7.37 -6.83 -9.55
N ASP A 52 -6.55 -7.68 -8.96
CA ASP A 52 -5.39 -8.26 -9.63
C ASP A 52 -5.79 -9.37 -10.60
N HIS A 53 -4.81 -9.98 -11.28
CA HIS A 53 -5.02 -11.10 -12.19
C HIS A 53 -5.57 -12.37 -11.51
N SER A 54 -5.50 -12.43 -10.18
CA SER A 54 -6.00 -13.52 -9.34
C SER A 54 -7.38 -13.22 -8.75
N GLY A 55 -7.93 -12.01 -8.96
CA GLY A 55 -9.18 -11.55 -8.38
C GLY A 55 -9.05 -11.02 -6.93
N LYS A 56 -7.83 -10.86 -6.40
CA LYS A 56 -7.58 -10.27 -5.08
C LYS A 56 -7.74 -8.75 -5.15
N PRO A 57 -8.50 -8.13 -4.23
CA PRO A 57 -8.66 -6.69 -4.20
C PRO A 57 -7.41 -6.00 -3.65
N TYR A 58 -6.95 -4.99 -4.38
CA TYR A 58 -5.90 -4.05 -3.96
C TYR A 58 -6.36 -2.62 -4.27
N ASN A 59 -5.67 -1.64 -3.72
CA ASN A 59 -5.93 -0.23 -3.99
C ASN A 59 -4.74 0.38 -4.75
N SER A 60 -5.01 1.32 -5.64
CA SER A 60 -4.01 2.32 -6.04
C SER A 60 -4.29 3.60 -5.27
N ALA A 61 -3.24 4.28 -4.80
CA ALA A 61 -3.36 5.50 -4.01
C ALA A 61 -2.83 6.72 -4.77
N TYR A 62 -3.55 7.84 -4.73
CA TYR A 62 -3.07 9.13 -5.21
C TYR A 62 -2.99 10.08 -4.02
N ILE A 63 -1.82 10.65 -3.77
CA ILE A 63 -1.53 11.40 -2.56
C ILE A 63 -1.39 12.86 -2.93
N HIS A 64 -2.22 13.68 -2.30
CA HIS A 64 -2.22 15.11 -2.47
C HIS A 64 -1.68 15.77 -1.20
N PHE A 65 -0.63 16.56 -1.33
CA PHE A 65 0.00 17.25 -0.20
C PHE A 65 -0.65 18.61 0.02
N GLN A 66 -0.89 18.95 1.28
CA GLN A 66 -1.20 20.33 1.65
C GLN A 66 0.05 21.19 1.49
N TYR A 67 1.18 20.70 1.99
CA TYR A 67 2.51 21.24 1.75
C TYR A 67 3.57 20.16 1.99
N TRP A 68 4.68 20.29 1.28
CA TRP A 68 5.87 19.48 1.47
C TRP A 68 6.73 20.07 2.59
N TYR A 69 7.40 19.22 3.37
CA TYR A 69 8.30 19.71 4.42
C TYR A 69 9.60 20.24 3.82
N SER A 70 10.11 21.34 4.38
CA SER A 70 11.41 21.88 4.00
C SER A 70 12.52 21.12 4.72
N GLY A 71 13.20 20.21 4.03
CA GLY A 71 14.28 19.45 4.62
C GLY A 71 14.98 18.54 3.61
N PRO A 72 16.20 18.09 3.93
CA PRO A 72 17.00 17.26 3.03
C PRO A 72 16.31 15.92 2.72
N ILE A 73 15.44 15.41 3.61
CA ILE A 73 14.71 14.16 3.40
C ILE A 73 13.69 14.34 2.25
N ALA A 74 12.79 15.30 2.39
CA ALA A 74 11.78 15.62 1.37
C ALA A 74 12.43 16.02 0.03
N GLU A 75 13.48 16.85 0.05
CA GLU A 75 14.21 17.28 -1.16
C GLU A 75 14.85 16.10 -1.89
N ASN A 76 15.56 15.23 -1.17
CA ASN A 76 16.17 14.04 -1.77
C ASN A 76 15.11 13.06 -2.26
N PHE A 77 13.99 12.93 -1.54
CA PHE A 77 12.89 12.06 -1.93
C PHE A 77 12.25 12.54 -3.24
N GLN A 78 11.91 13.82 -3.35
CA GLN A 78 11.39 14.40 -4.60
C GLN A 78 12.36 14.24 -5.76
N ALA A 79 13.65 14.50 -5.53
CA ALA A 79 14.67 14.31 -6.56
C ALA A 79 14.74 12.85 -7.05
N ARG A 80 14.49 11.87 -6.17
CA ARG A 80 14.41 10.45 -6.57
C ARG A 80 13.12 10.11 -7.31
N VAL A 81 11.98 10.70 -6.92
CA VAL A 81 10.69 10.49 -7.61
C VAL A 81 10.73 11.08 -9.03
N GLN A 82 11.36 12.23 -9.21
CA GLN A 82 11.48 12.92 -10.50
C GLN A 82 12.54 12.32 -11.43
N ASP A 83 13.44 11.48 -10.92
CA ASP A 83 14.50 10.85 -11.71
C ASP A 83 13.98 9.54 -12.35
N PRO A 84 13.71 9.50 -13.66
CA PRO A 84 13.18 8.31 -14.31
C PRO A 84 14.17 7.14 -14.35
N SER A 85 15.44 7.35 -14.01
CA SER A 85 16.45 6.29 -13.93
C SER A 85 16.47 5.59 -12.58
N LYS A 86 15.77 6.12 -11.58
CA LYS A 86 15.78 5.61 -10.20
C LYS A 86 14.36 5.28 -9.76
N GLU A 87 14.29 4.31 -8.86
CA GLU A 87 13.04 3.96 -8.19
C GLU A 87 13.00 4.63 -6.81
N ALA A 88 11.94 5.41 -6.57
CA ALA A 88 11.64 5.93 -5.25
C ALA A 88 10.83 4.89 -4.46
N ARG A 89 11.29 4.56 -3.25
CA ARG A 89 10.66 3.59 -2.36
C ARG A 89 10.49 4.17 -0.98
N ILE A 90 9.38 3.83 -0.33
CA ILE A 90 9.11 4.12 1.09
C ILE A 90 8.89 2.80 1.80
N VAL A 91 9.64 2.54 2.87
CA VAL A 91 9.42 1.40 3.76
C VAL A 91 8.43 1.84 4.82
N HIS A 92 7.24 1.26 4.84
CA HIS A 92 6.18 1.62 5.80
C HIS A 92 6.11 0.65 6.99
N ASP A 93 6.53 -0.60 6.82
CA ASP A 93 6.67 -1.61 7.88
C ASP A 93 7.71 -2.64 7.43
N ASP A 94 8.91 -2.65 8.00
CA ASP A 94 10.02 -3.50 7.53
C ASP A 94 9.62 -5.00 7.52
N PRO A 95 9.75 -5.73 6.39
CA PRO A 95 10.46 -5.40 5.14
C PRO A 95 9.58 -4.84 4.00
N TRP A 96 8.32 -4.50 4.27
CA TRP A 96 7.34 -4.02 3.30
C TRP A 96 7.58 -2.57 2.88
N TYR A 97 7.48 -2.33 1.58
CA TYR A 97 7.70 -1.03 0.97
C TYR A 97 6.71 -0.76 -0.15
N TRP A 98 6.48 0.53 -0.40
CA TRP A 98 5.75 1.04 -1.54
C TRP A 98 6.69 1.66 -2.56
N ILE A 99 6.41 1.39 -3.83
CA ILE A 99 7.03 2.09 -4.96
C ILE A 99 6.23 3.37 -5.20
N ILE A 100 6.92 4.50 -5.25
CA ILE A 100 6.30 5.81 -5.35
C ILE A 100 6.66 6.43 -6.68
N LEU A 101 5.64 6.92 -7.39
CA LEU A 101 5.77 7.57 -8.69
C LEU A 101 5.21 8.99 -8.62
N GLU A 102 5.66 9.85 -9.54
CA GLU A 102 5.02 11.14 -9.76
C GLU A 102 3.60 10.93 -10.31
N ASN A 103 2.63 11.62 -9.71
CA ASN A 103 1.28 11.65 -10.24
C ASN A 103 1.22 12.61 -11.45
N THR A 104 1.26 12.03 -12.64
CA THR A 104 1.11 12.75 -13.91
C THR A 104 -0.34 12.84 -14.39
N ALA A 105 -1.30 12.28 -13.64
CA ALA A 105 -2.70 12.37 -13.99
C ALA A 105 -3.17 13.83 -13.87
N THR A 106 -3.75 14.37 -14.94
CA THR A 106 -4.39 15.69 -14.91
C THR A 106 -5.54 15.64 -13.91
N LYS A 107 -5.58 16.59 -12.96
CA LYS A 107 -6.68 16.74 -11.99
C LYS A 107 -8.02 16.67 -12.73
N TYR A 108 -8.84 15.69 -12.37
CA TYR A 108 -10.20 15.59 -12.87
C TYR A 108 -11.02 16.72 -12.24
N GLU A 109 -11.48 17.69 -13.04
CA GLU A 109 -12.40 18.70 -12.54
C GLU A 109 -13.79 18.07 -12.31
N PRO A 110 -14.35 18.12 -11.08
CA PRO A 110 -15.68 17.61 -10.79
C PRO A 110 -16.73 18.39 -11.59
N GLY A 111 -17.15 17.85 -12.73
CA GLY A 111 -18.08 18.51 -13.66
C GLY A 111 -17.76 18.28 -15.13
N ALA A 112 -16.52 17.94 -15.47
CA ALA A 112 -16.16 17.47 -16.80
C ALA A 112 -16.63 16.01 -16.98
N ARG A 113 -17.92 15.81 -17.29
CA ARG A 113 -18.42 14.48 -17.69
C ARG A 113 -17.48 13.94 -18.76
N LYS A 114 -16.89 12.76 -18.50
CA LYS A 114 -16.40 11.91 -19.58
C LYS A 114 -17.55 11.79 -20.58
N VAL A 115 -17.29 12.04 -21.86
CA VAL A 115 -18.27 11.74 -22.90
C VAL A 115 -18.55 10.25 -22.78
N CYS A 116 -19.68 9.90 -22.18
CA CYS A 116 -20.17 8.54 -22.21
C CYS A 116 -20.50 8.27 -23.68
N LEU A 117 -19.82 7.29 -24.27
CA LEU A 117 -20.35 6.61 -25.44
C LEU A 117 -21.66 5.99 -24.99
N ASP A 118 -22.75 6.55 -25.50
CA ASP A 118 -24.10 6.03 -25.30
C ASP A 118 -24.18 4.67 -26.02
N LEU A 119 -24.07 3.59 -25.26
CA LEU A 119 -24.24 2.21 -25.76
C LEU A 119 -25.71 1.78 -25.78
N SER A 120 -26.65 2.72 -25.59
CA SER A 120 -28.10 2.47 -25.63
C SER A 120 -28.79 2.88 -26.92
N GLU A 121 -28.06 2.99 -28.03
CA GLU A 121 -28.65 2.85 -29.37
C GLU A 121 -27.77 1.93 -30.22
N PRO A 122 -28.31 0.83 -30.80
CA PRO A 122 -27.61 0.18 -31.89
C PRO A 122 -27.55 1.21 -33.02
N GLU A 123 -26.36 1.75 -33.27
CA GLU A 123 -26.10 2.50 -34.49
C GLU A 123 -26.59 1.64 -35.65
N GLN A 124 -27.73 2.02 -36.22
CA GLN A 124 -28.03 1.61 -37.58
C GLN A 124 -26.85 2.12 -38.37
N GLU A 125 -26.05 1.20 -38.92
CA GLU A 125 -25.05 1.52 -39.93
C GLU A 125 -25.63 2.60 -40.84
N PRO A 126 -24.89 3.69 -41.11
CA PRO A 126 -25.41 4.74 -41.95
C PRO A 126 -25.83 4.10 -43.26
N ARG A 127 -27.15 3.96 -43.44
CA ARG A 127 -27.72 3.65 -44.75
C ARG A 127 -27.22 4.77 -45.62
N VAL A 128 -26.24 4.43 -46.47
CA VAL A 128 -25.80 5.28 -47.55
C VAL A 128 -27.09 5.73 -48.23
N GLN A 129 -27.45 7.00 -48.05
CA GLN A 129 -28.52 7.58 -48.82
C GLN A 129 -28.00 7.51 -50.25
N PHE A 130 -28.53 6.56 -51.01
CA PHE A 130 -28.48 6.68 -52.46
C PHE A 130 -29.04 8.05 -52.76
N ILE A 131 -28.16 8.98 -53.11
CA ILE A 131 -28.56 10.19 -53.79
C ILE A 131 -29.26 9.66 -55.03
N GLU A 132 -30.58 9.79 -55.08
CA GLU A 132 -31.30 9.70 -56.34
C GLU A 132 -30.73 10.81 -57.21
N ILE A 133 -29.76 10.46 -58.04
CA ILE A 133 -29.35 11.30 -59.15
C ILE A 133 -30.61 11.45 -59.99
N ALA A 134 -31.17 12.65 -60.00
CA ALA A 134 -32.33 12.97 -60.80
C ALA A 134 -32.13 12.44 -62.23
N PRO A 135 -33.15 11.84 -62.86
CA PRO A 135 -33.06 11.39 -64.25
C PRO A 135 -32.91 12.63 -65.14
N GLY A 136 -31.66 13.01 -65.41
CA GLY A 136 -31.33 14.25 -66.10
C GLY A 136 -29.84 14.63 -66.08
N LEU A 137 -29.01 14.02 -65.23
CA LEU A 137 -27.56 14.28 -65.20
C LEU A 137 -26.74 13.06 -65.63
N SER A 138 -26.91 12.65 -66.88
CA SER A 138 -25.89 11.90 -67.62
C SER A 138 -25.84 12.40 -69.04
N LYS A 139 -25.10 13.49 -69.22
CA LYS A 139 -24.45 13.81 -70.49
C LYS A 139 -23.17 14.58 -70.20
N VAL A 140 -22.24 13.90 -69.51
CA VAL A 140 -20.84 14.27 -69.66
C VAL A 140 -20.52 13.96 -71.13
N MET A 141 -20.17 14.98 -71.89
CA MET A 141 -19.63 14.81 -73.24
C MET A 141 -18.33 14.02 -73.12
N PHE A 142 -18.42 12.70 -73.26
CA PHE A 142 -17.28 11.89 -73.65
C PHE A 142 -17.14 11.99 -75.17
N SER A 143 -15.94 12.33 -75.60
CA SER A 143 -15.55 12.43 -77.01
C SER A 143 -15.71 11.07 -77.70
N GLN A 144 -16.33 11.06 -78.88
CA GLN A 144 -16.57 9.85 -79.70
C GLN A 144 -15.29 9.05 -80.00
N GLU A 145 -14.11 9.65 -79.87
CA GLU A 145 -12.82 8.99 -80.07
C GLU A 145 -12.48 7.95 -78.97
N MET A 146 -13.04 8.06 -77.76
CA MET A 146 -12.67 7.18 -76.64
C MET A 146 -13.51 5.89 -76.58
N GLU A 147 -14.72 5.90 -77.14
CA GLU A 147 -15.60 4.72 -77.17
C GLU A 147 -15.15 3.70 -78.24
N GLU A 148 -14.61 4.16 -79.38
CA GLU A 148 -14.10 3.26 -80.43
C GLU A 148 -12.81 2.50 -80.00
N GLU A 149 -12.02 3.07 -79.09
CA GLU A 149 -10.79 2.45 -78.57
C GLU A 149 -11.09 1.29 -77.59
N ILE A 150 -12.19 1.39 -76.84
CA ILE A 150 -12.60 0.35 -75.88
C ILE A 150 -13.18 -0.87 -76.62
N ASP A 151 -14.00 -0.66 -77.65
CA ASP A 151 -14.62 -1.74 -78.41
C ASP A 151 -13.63 -2.52 -79.29
N THR A 152 -12.54 -1.88 -79.73
CA THR A 152 -11.46 -2.55 -80.47
C THR A 152 -10.55 -3.38 -79.57
N LEU A 153 -10.44 -3.06 -78.28
CA LEU A 153 -9.65 -3.83 -77.30
C LEU A 153 -10.40 -5.05 -76.72
N ILE A 154 -11.73 -5.01 -76.62
CA ILE A 154 -12.51 -6.06 -75.93
C ILE A 154 -12.88 -7.22 -76.88
N ASN A 155 -13.15 -6.94 -78.15
CA ASN A 155 -13.59 -7.94 -79.13
C ASN A 155 -12.61 -9.13 -79.39
N PRO A 156 -11.27 -8.97 -79.33
CA PRO A 156 -10.35 -10.09 -79.52
C PRO A 156 -10.31 -11.08 -78.35
N ILE A 157 -10.72 -10.65 -77.15
CA ILE A 157 -10.61 -11.46 -75.92
C ILE A 157 -11.76 -12.47 -75.83
N SER A 158 -12.94 -12.12 -76.36
CA SER A 158 -14.15 -12.95 -76.24
C SER A 158 -14.22 -14.14 -77.20
N ASN A 159 -13.30 -14.26 -78.17
CA ASN A 159 -13.40 -15.24 -79.26
C ASN A 159 -12.24 -16.25 -79.34
N ARG A 160 -11.44 -16.41 -78.27
CA ARG A 160 -10.48 -17.52 -78.21
C ARG A 160 -11.16 -18.77 -77.63
N PRO A 161 -11.32 -19.87 -78.38
CA PRO A 161 -11.66 -21.17 -77.80
C PRO A 161 -10.44 -21.62 -76.98
N MET A 162 -10.54 -21.46 -75.67
CA MET A 162 -9.48 -21.74 -74.71
C MET A 162 -9.51 -23.23 -74.36
N ASP A 163 -8.80 -24.04 -75.14
CA ASP A 163 -8.46 -25.44 -74.83
C ASP A 163 -7.27 -25.52 -73.84
N LEU A 164 -7.26 -24.64 -72.83
CA LEU A 164 -6.25 -24.58 -71.75
C LEU A 164 -6.82 -25.06 -70.39
N SER A 165 -8.11 -25.44 -70.35
CA SER A 165 -8.75 -25.86 -69.10
C SER A 165 -8.13 -27.14 -68.53
N TYR A 166 -7.68 -28.06 -69.39
CA TYR A 166 -7.11 -29.34 -68.94
C TYR A 166 -5.71 -29.25 -68.35
N GLU A 167 -4.87 -28.30 -68.80
CA GLU A 167 -3.54 -28.10 -68.21
C GLU A 167 -3.64 -27.30 -66.89
N LEU A 168 -4.52 -26.30 -66.81
CA LEU A 168 -4.72 -25.51 -65.60
C LEU A 168 -5.37 -26.29 -64.44
N GLU A 169 -6.29 -27.21 -64.72
CA GLU A 169 -6.92 -28.04 -63.68
C GLU A 169 -5.90 -28.93 -62.96
N GLY A 170 -4.92 -29.49 -63.68
CA GLY A 170 -3.88 -30.34 -63.09
C GLY A 170 -2.93 -29.59 -62.14
N TYR A 171 -2.56 -28.34 -62.47
CA TYR A 171 -1.73 -27.50 -61.59
C TYR A 171 -2.47 -27.06 -60.33
N VAL A 172 -3.76 -26.74 -60.45
CA VAL A 172 -4.60 -26.32 -59.31
C VAL A 172 -4.76 -27.47 -58.32
N ASP A 173 -4.94 -28.71 -58.80
CA ASP A 173 -5.07 -29.88 -57.93
C ASP A 173 -3.78 -30.22 -57.16
N GLU A 174 -2.61 -30.05 -57.79
CA GLU A 174 -1.31 -30.25 -57.13
C GLU A 174 -1.08 -29.20 -56.02
N GLU A 175 -1.36 -27.93 -56.30
CA GLU A 175 -1.19 -26.84 -55.33
C GLU A 175 -2.19 -26.94 -54.16
N ILE A 176 -3.43 -27.36 -54.42
CA ILE A 176 -4.40 -27.70 -53.38
C ILE A 176 -3.90 -28.87 -52.52
N GLY A 177 -3.23 -29.86 -53.12
CA GLY A 177 -2.63 -30.99 -52.41
C GLY A 177 -1.55 -30.54 -51.41
N ILE A 178 -0.65 -29.66 -51.86
CA ILE A 178 0.43 -29.10 -51.03
C ILE A 178 -0.15 -28.30 -49.86
N LEU A 179 -1.09 -27.38 -50.14
CA LEU A 179 -1.72 -26.56 -49.11
C LEU A 179 -2.49 -27.39 -48.08
N LYS A 180 -3.11 -28.51 -48.50
CA LYS A 180 -3.78 -29.44 -47.57
C LYS A 180 -2.78 -30.16 -46.66
N ALA A 181 -1.63 -30.56 -47.18
CA ALA A 181 -0.59 -31.21 -46.39
C ALA A 181 0.00 -30.23 -45.35
N GLU A 182 0.33 -29.01 -45.76
CA GLU A 182 0.81 -27.96 -44.85
C GLU A 182 -0.22 -27.62 -43.77
N ASN A 183 -1.51 -27.56 -44.12
CA ASN A 183 -2.57 -27.31 -43.14
C ASN A 183 -2.72 -28.49 -42.15
N MET A 184 -2.51 -29.73 -42.59
CA MET A 184 -2.49 -30.88 -41.68
C MET A 184 -1.32 -30.80 -40.69
N ASP A 185 -0.12 -30.42 -41.15
CA ASP A 185 1.04 -30.27 -40.28
C ASP A 185 0.84 -29.14 -39.26
N LEU A 186 0.31 -27.99 -39.70
CA LEU A 186 -0.06 -26.89 -38.81
C LEU A 186 -1.15 -27.28 -37.81
N GLN A 187 -2.12 -28.10 -38.20
CA GLN A 187 -3.14 -28.61 -37.29
C GLN A 187 -2.53 -29.52 -36.22
N ALA A 188 -1.56 -30.37 -36.59
CA ALA A 188 -0.85 -31.22 -35.64
C ALA A 188 -0.03 -30.38 -34.63
N GLU A 189 0.67 -29.36 -35.10
CA GLU A 189 1.40 -28.42 -34.23
C GLU A 189 0.47 -27.68 -33.27
N ASN A 190 -0.68 -27.19 -33.76
CA ASN A 190 -1.67 -26.53 -32.92
C ASN A 190 -2.24 -27.44 -31.83
N VAL A 191 -2.42 -28.74 -32.12
CA VAL A 191 -2.82 -29.71 -31.09
C VAL A 191 -1.72 -29.86 -30.05
N SER A 192 -0.47 -30.02 -30.46
CA SER A 192 0.67 -30.11 -29.54
C SER A 192 0.81 -28.88 -28.63
N LEU A 193 0.62 -27.67 -29.19
CA LEU A 193 0.69 -26.43 -28.41
C LEU A 193 -0.46 -26.30 -27.42
N ARG A 194 -1.66 -26.79 -27.77
CA ARG A 194 -2.80 -26.82 -26.84
C ARG A 194 -2.52 -27.72 -25.64
N ASP A 195 -1.95 -28.89 -25.88
CA ASP A 195 -1.57 -29.83 -24.81
C ASP A 195 -0.49 -29.22 -23.88
N GLU A 196 0.48 -28.48 -24.44
CA GLU A 196 1.49 -27.77 -23.64
C GLU A 196 0.87 -26.64 -22.79
N ILE A 197 -0.06 -25.86 -23.37
CA ILE A 197 -0.80 -24.83 -22.62
C ILE A 197 -1.60 -25.45 -21.48
N GLU A 198 -2.27 -26.58 -21.72
CA GLU A 198 -3.02 -27.30 -20.69
C GLU A 198 -2.09 -27.75 -19.55
N HIS A 199 -0.95 -28.34 -19.88
CA HIS A 199 0.05 -28.75 -18.89
C HIS A 199 0.59 -27.57 -18.05
N LEU A 200 0.91 -26.45 -18.69
CA LEU A 200 1.38 -25.24 -18.00
C LEU A 200 0.28 -24.65 -17.10
N ASN A 201 -0.98 -24.71 -17.51
CA ASN A 201 -2.10 -24.27 -16.68
C ASN A 201 -2.26 -25.15 -15.43
N GLU A 202 -2.14 -26.46 -15.56
CA GLU A 202 -2.15 -27.38 -14.39
C GLU A 202 -1.01 -27.07 -13.42
N GLN A 203 0.20 -26.82 -13.92
CA GLN A 203 1.33 -26.42 -13.08
C GLN A 203 1.06 -25.10 -12.35
N ASN A 204 0.51 -24.10 -13.04
CA ASN A 204 0.15 -22.81 -12.45
C ASN A 204 -0.92 -22.94 -11.36
N ILE A 205 -1.91 -23.81 -11.54
CA ILE A 205 -2.91 -24.12 -10.49
C ILE A 205 -2.21 -24.67 -9.25
N GLY A 206 -1.31 -25.65 -9.41
CA GLY A 206 -0.56 -26.23 -8.29
C GLY A 206 0.37 -25.22 -7.59
N LEU A 207 0.92 -24.24 -8.31
CA LEU A 207 1.69 -23.15 -7.71
C LEU A 207 0.81 -22.18 -6.93
N ARG A 208 -0.39 -21.84 -7.43
CA ARG A 208 -1.36 -21.00 -6.72
C ARG A 208 -1.79 -21.63 -5.41
N GLU A 209 -2.09 -22.93 -5.40
CA GLU A 209 -2.42 -23.64 -4.15
C GLU A 209 -1.29 -23.62 -3.12
N LYS A 210 -0.02 -23.67 -3.57
CA LYS A 210 1.14 -23.55 -2.67
C LYS A 210 1.27 -22.13 -2.13
N LEU A 211 0.98 -21.12 -2.95
CA LEU A 211 0.99 -19.72 -2.53
C LEU A 211 -0.10 -19.47 -1.47
N ASP A 212 -1.32 -19.95 -1.70
CA ASP A 212 -2.42 -19.82 -0.73
C ASP A 212 -2.10 -20.50 0.62
N LYS A 213 -1.39 -21.63 0.60
CA LYS A 213 -0.88 -22.26 1.83
C LYS A 213 0.17 -21.39 2.53
N ASN A 214 0.99 -20.67 1.79
CA ASN A 214 1.99 -19.76 2.37
C ASN A 214 1.33 -18.52 2.98
N ASP A 215 0.34 -17.92 2.31
CA ASP A 215 -0.45 -16.80 2.84
C ASP A 215 -1.13 -17.20 4.17
N ASN A 216 -1.67 -18.42 4.26
CA ASN A 216 -2.23 -18.94 5.52
C ASN A 216 -1.18 -19.09 6.62
N LEU A 217 0.03 -19.55 6.30
CA LEU A 217 1.13 -19.66 7.27
C LEU A 217 1.60 -18.28 7.77
N GLU A 218 1.66 -17.29 6.89
CA GLU A 218 1.97 -15.91 7.28
C GLU A 218 0.92 -15.34 8.24
N GLN A 219 -0.35 -15.60 7.98
CA GLN A 219 -1.45 -15.20 8.87
C GLN A 219 -1.35 -15.90 10.24
N GLU A 220 -1.03 -17.20 10.27
CA GLU A 220 -0.78 -17.92 11.52
C GLU A 220 0.41 -17.34 12.30
N PHE A 221 1.50 -17.03 11.61
CA PHE A 221 2.67 -16.40 12.24
C PHE A 221 2.34 -15.04 12.84
N TYR A 222 1.56 -14.22 12.14
CA TYR A 222 1.11 -12.92 12.65
C TYR A 222 0.24 -13.07 13.91
N ASN A 223 -0.69 -14.02 13.91
CA ASN A 223 -1.53 -14.32 15.07
C ASN A 223 -0.70 -14.77 16.27
N LEU A 224 0.30 -15.64 16.07
CA LEU A 224 1.22 -16.07 17.14
C LEU A 224 2.03 -14.89 17.69
N LYS A 225 2.53 -14.01 16.83
CA LYS A 225 3.30 -12.83 17.24
C LYS A 225 2.45 -11.89 18.10
N TYR A 226 1.18 -11.69 17.72
CA TYR A 226 0.23 -10.90 18.49
C TYR A 226 -0.07 -11.54 19.85
N GLU A 227 -0.33 -12.85 19.91
CA GLU A 227 -0.54 -13.55 21.19
C GLU A 227 0.68 -13.46 22.12
N LEU A 228 1.90 -13.56 21.58
CA LEU A 228 3.13 -13.40 22.34
C LEU A 228 3.25 -11.98 22.92
N PHE A 229 2.95 -10.97 22.12
CA PHE A 229 2.96 -9.58 22.56
C PHE A 229 1.97 -9.34 23.71
N GLN A 230 0.73 -9.83 23.59
CA GLN A 230 -0.28 -9.70 24.64
C GLN A 230 0.15 -10.40 25.94
N LYS A 231 0.78 -11.58 25.85
CA LYS A 231 1.31 -12.29 27.02
C LYS A 231 2.45 -11.52 27.71
N ASN A 232 3.33 -10.88 26.94
CA ASN A 232 4.41 -10.07 27.51
C ASN A 232 3.85 -8.82 28.20
N LEU A 233 2.87 -8.15 27.60
CA LEU A 233 2.21 -7.01 28.21
C LEU A 233 1.55 -7.38 29.56
N ALA A 234 0.81 -8.50 29.60
CA ALA A 234 0.22 -9.01 30.82
C ALA A 234 1.27 -9.39 31.89
N LEU A 235 2.45 -9.88 31.46
CA LEU A 235 3.55 -10.18 32.37
C LEU A 235 4.14 -8.91 32.98
N ASP A 236 4.34 -7.86 32.19
CA ASP A 236 4.84 -6.57 32.64
C ASP A 236 3.86 -5.91 33.63
N GLU A 237 2.55 -5.99 33.35
CA GLU A 237 1.50 -5.54 34.28
C GLU A 237 1.55 -6.30 35.61
N ALA A 238 1.65 -7.63 35.57
CA ALA A 238 1.73 -8.46 36.77
C ALA A 238 3.00 -8.18 37.59
N GLN A 239 4.13 -7.91 36.93
CA GLN A 239 5.37 -7.51 37.60
C GLN A 239 5.26 -6.13 38.26
N CYS A 240 4.58 -5.18 37.60
CA CYS A 240 4.33 -3.86 38.17
C CYS A 240 3.45 -3.93 39.43
N GLU A 241 2.40 -4.76 39.42
CA GLU A 241 1.56 -5.00 40.61
C GLU A 241 2.32 -5.68 41.75
N HIS A 242 3.18 -6.67 41.45
CA HIS A 242 4.06 -7.28 42.45
C HIS A 242 5.05 -6.27 43.04
N GLY A 243 5.59 -5.36 42.23
CA GLY A 243 6.46 -4.29 42.72
C GLY A 243 5.74 -3.33 43.67
N ARG A 244 4.51 -2.92 43.34
CA ARG A 244 3.71 -2.04 44.20
C ARG A 244 3.35 -2.71 45.54
N THR A 245 2.89 -3.95 45.50
CA THR A 245 2.53 -4.70 46.71
C THR A 245 3.73 -4.97 47.62
N ALA A 246 4.93 -5.21 47.05
CA ALA A 246 6.15 -5.35 47.83
C ALA A 246 6.54 -4.03 48.55
N GLN A 247 6.45 -2.90 47.85
CA GLN A 247 6.72 -1.58 48.44
C GLN A 247 5.71 -1.24 49.56
N GLU A 248 4.42 -1.50 49.33
CA GLU A 248 3.38 -1.29 50.35
C GLU A 248 3.61 -2.13 51.61
N LEU A 249 4.13 -3.36 51.46
CA LEU A 249 4.46 -4.23 52.59
C LEU A 249 5.67 -3.72 53.37
N GLU A 250 6.72 -3.24 52.68
CA GLU A 250 7.89 -2.63 53.33
C GLU A 250 7.52 -1.36 54.10
N ASP A 251 6.71 -0.49 53.50
CA ASP A 251 6.23 0.74 54.14
C ASP A 251 5.39 0.41 55.40
N THR A 252 4.50 -0.59 55.29
CA THR A 252 3.68 -1.05 56.43
C THR A 252 4.54 -1.65 57.56
N GLN A 253 5.58 -2.41 57.22
CA GLN A 253 6.52 -2.97 58.22
C GLN A 253 7.34 -1.86 58.89
N HIS A 254 7.74 -0.83 58.14
CA HIS A 254 8.45 0.32 58.68
C HIS A 254 7.57 1.08 59.70
N ASP A 255 6.31 1.35 59.35
CA ASP A 255 5.36 2.01 60.24
C ASP A 255 5.08 1.21 61.52
N LEU A 256 4.96 -0.12 61.42
CA LEU A 256 4.81 -1.00 62.58
C LEU A 256 6.04 -0.94 63.50
N ALA A 257 7.25 -0.98 62.93
CA ALA A 257 8.48 -0.91 63.70
C ALA A 257 8.65 0.43 64.43
N ILE A 258 8.24 1.54 63.79
CA ILE A 258 8.21 2.87 64.43
C ILE A 258 7.26 2.84 65.63
N ARG A 259 6.04 2.31 65.46
CA ARG A 259 5.04 2.24 66.53
C ARG A 259 5.52 1.41 67.72
N ASP A 260 6.14 0.27 67.47
CA ASP A 260 6.68 -0.60 68.53
C ASP A 260 7.83 0.08 69.30
N LEU A 261 8.69 0.85 68.60
CA LEU A 261 9.74 1.68 69.21
C LEU A 261 9.16 2.80 70.09
N GLU A 262 8.13 3.50 69.60
CA GLU A 262 7.45 4.56 70.37
C GLU A 262 6.77 3.99 71.61
N GLU A 263 6.13 2.83 71.51
CA GLU A 263 5.51 2.14 72.64
C GLU A 263 6.55 1.70 73.68
N ALA A 264 7.67 1.12 73.24
CA ALA A 264 8.76 0.73 74.13
C ALA A 264 9.39 1.94 74.85
N ARG A 265 9.56 3.07 74.14
CA ARG A 265 10.04 4.32 74.72
C ARG A 265 9.06 4.87 75.76
N MET A 266 7.77 4.89 75.43
CA MET A 266 6.71 5.33 76.35
C MET A 266 6.68 4.45 77.61
N ASN A 267 6.75 3.13 77.46
CA ASN A 267 6.78 2.20 78.60
C ASN A 267 8.01 2.42 79.49
N THR A 268 9.19 2.62 78.88
CA THR A 268 10.43 2.93 79.61
C THR A 268 10.31 4.26 80.37
N PHE A 269 9.74 5.28 79.74
CA PHE A 269 9.49 6.57 80.36
C PHE A 269 8.50 6.46 81.53
N CYS A 270 7.38 5.75 81.35
CA CYS A 270 6.41 5.49 82.42
C CYS A 270 7.04 4.77 83.62
N HIS A 271 7.86 3.73 83.38
CA HIS A 271 8.59 3.06 84.44
C HIS A 271 9.58 3.99 85.15
N SER A 272 10.26 4.86 84.40
CA SER A 272 11.16 5.87 84.97
C SER A 272 10.42 6.84 85.90
N ILE A 273 9.22 7.28 85.52
CA ILE A 273 8.39 8.17 86.34
C ILE A 273 7.89 7.47 87.60
N LEU A 274 7.43 6.22 87.50
CA LEU A 274 6.92 5.45 88.64
C LEU A 274 7.99 5.15 89.70
N ASN A 275 9.26 5.09 89.31
CA ASN A 275 10.39 4.83 90.21
C ASN A 275 11.04 6.11 90.77
N ALA A 276 10.46 7.29 90.58
CA ALA A 276 10.99 8.54 91.12
C ALA A 276 10.51 8.74 92.58
N ASP A 277 11.43 9.10 93.48
CA ASP A 277 11.14 9.20 94.91
C ASP A 277 10.58 10.58 95.29
N THR A 278 10.75 11.57 94.41
CA THR A 278 10.32 12.95 94.66
C THR A 278 9.64 13.59 93.46
N LEU A 279 8.75 14.54 93.74
CA LEU A 279 8.07 15.33 92.71
C LEU A 279 9.06 16.11 91.81
N GLU A 280 10.20 16.53 92.36
CA GLU A 280 11.21 17.27 91.61
C GLU A 280 11.95 16.38 90.59
N GLU A 281 12.21 15.12 90.94
CA GLU A 281 12.74 14.12 90.00
C GLU A 281 11.75 13.84 88.86
N VAL A 282 10.46 13.74 89.17
CA VAL A 282 9.41 13.56 88.14
C VAL A 282 9.41 14.73 87.16
N LYS A 283 9.44 15.98 87.66
CA LYS A 283 9.49 17.17 86.80
C LYS A 283 10.73 17.19 85.91
N ASN A 284 11.90 16.88 86.48
CA ASN A 284 13.15 16.85 85.72
C ASN A 284 13.12 15.79 84.62
N LYS A 285 12.59 14.59 84.90
CA LYS A 285 12.43 13.52 83.90
C LYS A 285 11.46 13.92 82.78
N ILE A 286 10.34 14.56 83.10
CA ILE A 286 9.39 15.09 82.09
C ILE A 286 10.06 16.17 81.23
N CYS A 287 10.76 17.12 81.84
CA CYS A 287 11.44 18.18 81.11
C CYS A 287 12.54 17.65 80.17
N GLN A 288 13.30 16.64 80.60
CA GLN A 288 14.30 15.99 79.77
C GLN A 288 13.67 15.27 78.56
N GLU A 289 12.57 14.54 78.77
CA GLU A 289 11.89 13.84 77.67
C GLU A 289 11.28 14.81 76.65
N LEU A 290 10.64 15.89 77.12
CA LEU A 290 10.10 16.94 76.25
C LEU A 290 11.20 17.63 75.44
N PHE A 291 12.36 17.89 76.07
CA PHE A 291 13.51 18.45 75.36
C PHE A 291 14.01 17.49 74.27
N GLN A 292 14.15 16.21 74.60
CA GLN A 292 14.60 15.18 73.67
C GLN A 292 13.66 15.04 72.47
N LEU A 293 12.34 14.98 72.70
CA LEU A 293 11.32 14.94 71.64
C LEU A 293 11.38 16.19 70.74
N SER A 294 11.56 17.37 71.33
CA SER A 294 11.67 18.63 70.56
C SER A 294 12.92 18.66 69.67
N TYR A 295 14.04 18.11 70.17
CA TYR A 295 15.30 18.03 69.44
C TYR A 295 15.24 17.02 68.29
N GLU A 296 14.61 15.87 68.50
CA GLU A 296 14.39 14.86 67.45
C GLU A 296 13.48 15.38 66.34
N ALA A 297 12.36 16.01 66.71
CA ALA A 297 11.44 16.63 65.74
C ALA A 297 12.12 17.73 64.89
N TYR A 298 13.03 18.50 65.50
CA TYR A 298 13.83 19.50 64.79
C TYR A 298 14.77 18.85 63.77
N ASN A 299 15.49 17.79 64.16
CA ASN A 299 16.42 17.10 63.27
C ASN A 299 15.70 16.35 62.13
N GLN A 300 14.54 15.76 62.40
CA GLN A 300 13.75 15.08 61.38
C GLN A 300 13.28 16.04 60.29
N LYS A 301 12.82 17.25 60.67
CA LYS A 301 12.48 18.31 59.69
C LYS A 301 13.67 18.78 58.87
N ARG A 302 14.85 18.88 59.48
CA ARG A 302 16.09 19.30 58.81
C ARG A 302 16.57 18.27 57.79
N ASN A 303 16.40 16.98 58.05
CA ASN A 303 16.85 15.92 57.15
C ASN A 303 15.88 15.67 55.98
N ASN A 304 14.61 16.10 56.12
CA ASN A 304 13.58 15.96 55.09
C ASN A 304 13.40 17.20 54.18
N SER A 305 14.22 18.25 54.38
CA SER A 305 14.22 19.49 53.56
C SER A 305 15.47 19.55 52.67
#